data_AF-A0A961DGZ8-F1
#
_entry.id   AF-A0A961DGZ8-F1
#
_cell.length_a   1.000
_cell.length_b   1.000
_cell.length_c   1.000
_cell.angle_alpha   90.00
_cell.angle_beta   90.00
_cell.angle_gamma   90.00
#
_symmetry.space_group_name_H-M   'P 1'
#
loop_
_entity.id
_entity.type
_entity.pdbx_description
1 polymer ?
#
loop_
_entity_poly.entity_id
_entity_poly.type
_entity_poly.pdbx_seq_one_letter_code
_entity_poly.pdbx_strand_id
1 'polypeptide(L)'
;MLAIGVWVAAGVAGLWLVLALVNPTTTYHFSPLLLSAAPSVVVRLLAEKALPWRKALVTVAVGAVFAGIVTVILQLADALRGPVLAADFTAVTGSALAETLIALTIGAVLGGLIAAIRWTRTDRTRGPG
;
A
#
# COMPACT_ATOMS: atom_id res chain seq x y z
N MET A 1 -0.05 -3.07 18.49
CA MET A 1 0.62 -3.09 17.18
C MET A 1 -0.35 -2.93 16.02
N LEU A 2 -1.35 -3.82 15.85
CA LEU A 2 -2.31 -3.69 14.74
C LEU A 2 -3.05 -2.35 14.73
N ALA A 3 -3.47 -1.85 15.89
CA ALA A 3 -4.09 -0.53 16.01
C ALA A 3 -3.23 0.61 15.44
N ILE A 4 -1.91 0.56 15.62
CA ILE A 4 -0.99 1.55 15.03
C ILE A 4 -1.00 1.44 13.51
N GLY A 5 -0.95 0.22 12.96
CA GLY A 5 -1.08 -0.02 11.52
C GLY A 5 -2.40 0.52 10.95
N VAL A 6 -3.51 0.35 11.68
CA VAL A 6 -4.82 0.91 11.31
C VAL A 6 -4.80 2.43 11.32
N TRP A 7 -4.26 3.06 12.37
CA TRP A 7 -4.16 4.53 12.45
C TRP A 7 -3.27 5.11 11.36
N VAL A 8 -2.15 4.46 11.04
CA VAL A 8 -1.30 4.88 9.92
C VAL A 8 -2.04 4.73 8.58
N ALA A 9 -2.73 3.61 8.34
CA ALA A 9 -3.55 3.47 7.14
C ALA A 9 -4.64 4.54 7.07
N ALA A 10 -5.34 4.82 8.16
CA ALA A 10 -6.37 5.86 8.20
C ALA A 10 -5.78 7.25 7.88
N GLY A 11 -4.60 7.59 8.43
CA GLY A 11 -3.92 8.84 8.14
C GLY A 11 -3.47 8.96 6.68
N VAL A 12 -2.85 7.91 6.14
CA VAL A 12 -2.41 7.86 4.73
C VAL A 12 -3.62 7.89 3.79
N ALA A 13 -4.70 7.19 4.13
CA ALA A 13 -5.96 7.20 3.38
C ALA A 13 -6.59 8.59 3.38
N GLY A 14 -6.69 9.24 4.54
CA GLY A 14 -7.22 10.59 4.66
C GLY A 14 -6.39 11.60 3.85
N LEU A 15 -5.06 11.52 3.95
CA LEU A 15 -4.17 12.40 3.19
C LEU A 15 -4.34 12.19 1.68
N TRP A 16 -4.32 10.94 1.20
CA TRP A 16 -4.51 10.65 -0.22
C TRP A 16 -5.88 11.12 -0.72
N LEU A 17 -6.94 10.82 0.02
CA LEU A 17 -8.30 11.22 -0.33
C LEU A 17 -8.42 12.75 -0.45
N VAL A 18 -7.93 13.50 0.55
CA VAL A 18 -7.96 14.96 0.52
C VAL A 18 -7.17 15.51 -0.65
N LEU A 19 -5.94 15.01 -0.87
CA LEU A 19 -5.09 15.47 -1.97
C LEU A 19 -5.73 15.24 -3.34
N ALA A 20 -6.33 14.07 -3.56
CA ALA A 20 -6.99 13.73 -4.81
C ALA A 20 -8.29 14.50 -5.04
N LEU A 21 -9.06 14.78 -3.98
CA LEU A 21 -10.26 15.62 -4.09
C LEU A 21 -9.93 17.10 -4.36
N VAL A 22 -8.87 17.63 -3.76
CA VAL A 22 -8.43 19.01 -4.00
C VAL A 22 -7.75 19.17 -5.36
N ASN A 23 -7.02 18.15 -5.83
CA ASN A 23 -6.26 18.19 -7.08
C ASN A 23 -6.66 17.03 -8.01
N PRO A 24 -7.90 17.00 -8.53
CA PRO A 24 -8.41 15.86 -9.30
C PRO A 24 -7.73 15.67 -10.67
N THR A 25 -6.95 16.64 -11.12
CA THR A 25 -6.11 16.56 -12.33
C THR A 25 -4.70 16.03 -12.04
N THR A 26 -4.35 15.80 -10.77
CA THR A 26 -3.08 15.22 -10.35
C THR A 26 -3.29 13.75 -9.99
N THR A 27 -2.58 12.85 -10.67
CA THR A 27 -2.65 11.43 -10.37
C THR A 27 -1.60 11.03 -9.34
N TYR A 28 -2.06 10.39 -8.27
CA TYR A 28 -1.20 9.87 -7.21
C TYR A 28 -0.96 8.37 -7.40
N HIS A 29 -0.17 8.00 -8.41
CA HIS A 29 -0.02 6.61 -8.85
C HIS A 29 0.49 5.64 -7.76
N PHE A 30 1.31 6.14 -6.82
CA PHE A 30 1.89 5.31 -5.77
C PHE A 30 1.07 5.30 -4.47
N SER A 31 0.08 6.19 -4.30
CA SER A 31 -0.72 6.24 -3.08
C SER A 31 -1.50 4.93 -2.81
N PRO A 32 -2.14 4.28 -3.80
CA PRO A 32 -2.82 2.99 -3.58
C PRO A 32 -1.83 1.91 -3.11
N LEU A 33 -0.62 1.90 -3.67
CA LEU A 33 0.45 0.98 -3.31
C LEU A 33 0.94 1.23 -1.88
N LEU A 34 1.24 2.49 -1.56
CA LEU A 34 1.72 2.88 -0.22
C LEU A 34 0.66 2.58 0.85
N LEU A 35 -0.59 2.93 0.59
CA LEU A 35 -1.68 2.71 1.54
C LEU A 35 -1.92 1.20 1.78
N SER A 36 -1.92 0.39 0.73
CA SER A 36 -2.10 -1.06 0.86
C SER A 36 -0.93 -1.77 1.55
N ALA A 37 0.30 -1.27 1.37
CA ALA A 37 1.48 -1.81 2.04
C ALA A 37 1.65 -1.32 3.50
N ALA A 38 1.20 -0.10 3.81
CA ALA A 38 1.56 0.62 5.03
C ALA A 38 1.31 -0.15 6.34
N PRO A 39 0.13 -0.76 6.58
CA PRO A 39 -0.10 -1.48 7.84
C PRO A 39 0.87 -2.64 8.03
N SER A 40 1.15 -3.40 6.96
CA SER A 40 2.06 -4.54 7.00
C SER A 40 3.49 -4.10 7.26
N VAL A 41 3.95 -3.04 6.59
CA VAL A 41 5.29 -2.47 6.80
C VAL A 41 5.45 -1.94 8.21
N VAL A 42 4.52 -1.10 8.70
CA VAL A 42 4.60 -0.50 10.04
C VAL A 42 4.54 -1.55 11.13
N VAL A 43 3.59 -2.49 11.07
CA VAL A 43 3.49 -3.54 12.08
C VAL A 43 4.73 -4.43 12.07
N ARG A 44 5.32 -4.68 10.90
CA ARG A 44 6.58 -5.42 10.77
C ARG A 44 7.78 -4.67 11.33
N LEU A 45 7.87 -3.35 11.12
CA LEU A 45 8.96 -2.52 11.66
C LEU A 45 8.94 -2.45 13.18
N LEU A 46 7.73 -2.46 13.76
CA LEU A 46 7.56 -2.49 15.21
C LEU A 46 7.78 -3.89 15.81
N ALA A 47 7.74 -4.95 14.98
CA ALA A 47 7.99 -6.31 15.40
C ALA A 47 9.46 -6.69 15.21
N GLU A 48 10.09 -7.27 16.23
CA GLU A 48 11.49 -7.73 16.16
C GLU A 48 11.70 -8.87 15.15
N LYS A 49 10.63 -9.59 14.81
CA LYS A 49 10.65 -10.80 13.97
C LYS A 49 9.58 -10.72 12.87
N ALA A 50 9.69 -11.62 11.90
CA ALA A 50 8.63 -11.86 10.93
C ALA A 50 7.28 -12.10 11.62
N LEU A 51 6.21 -11.62 11.00
CA LEU A 51 4.87 -11.80 11.52
C LEU A 51 4.37 -13.23 11.24
N PRO A 52 3.64 -13.86 12.18
CA PRO A 52 2.89 -15.07 11.89
C PRO A 52 1.92 -14.85 10.71
N TRP A 53 1.75 -15.87 9.86
CA TRP A 53 0.99 -15.72 8.60
C TRP A 53 -0.40 -15.10 8.78
N ARG A 54 -1.15 -15.50 9.83
CA ARG A 54 -2.48 -14.94 10.14
C ARG A 54 -2.41 -13.43 10.38
N LYS A 55 -1.41 -12.96 11.11
CA LYS A 55 -1.22 -11.53 11.40
C LYS A 55 -0.80 -10.76 10.15
N ALA A 56 0.07 -11.34 9.33
CA ALA A 56 0.46 -10.75 8.04
C ALA A 56 -0.74 -10.60 7.10
N LEU A 57 -1.63 -11.60 7.03
CA LEU A 57 -2.85 -11.47 6.24
C LEU A 57 -3.80 -10.40 6.76
N VAL A 58 -3.96 -10.29 8.08
CA VAL A 58 -4.80 -9.23 8.67
C VAL A 58 -4.25 -7.85 8.32
N THR A 59 -2.93 -7.62 8.37
CA THR A 59 -2.37 -6.31 8.02
C THR A 59 -2.51 -6.00 6.54
N VAL A 60 -2.34 -7.00 5.66
CA VAL A 60 -2.61 -6.85 4.22
C VAL A 60 -4.08 -6.51 3.96
N ALA A 61 -5.00 -7.23 4.61
CA ALA A 61 -6.43 -7.00 4.46
C ALA A 61 -6.82 -5.57 4.91
N VAL A 62 -6.28 -5.08 6.03
CA VAL A 62 -6.49 -3.70 6.47
C VAL A 62 -6.05 -2.71 5.39
N GLY A 63 -4.82 -2.84 4.89
CA GLY A 63 -4.32 -1.91 3.86
C GLY A 63 -5.14 -1.95 2.57
N ALA A 64 -5.47 -3.15 2.09
CA ALA A 64 -6.27 -3.35 0.88
C ALA A 64 -7.69 -2.78 1.02
N VAL A 65 -8.34 -2.97 2.17
CA VAL A 65 -9.68 -2.42 2.44
C VAL A 65 -9.66 -0.90 2.44
N PHE A 66 -8.71 -0.26 3.14
CA PHE A 66 -8.59 1.20 3.14
C PHE A 66 -8.33 1.74 1.72
N ALA A 67 -7.40 1.13 0.99
CA ALA A 67 -7.12 1.52 -0.38
C ALA A 67 -8.36 1.36 -1.27
N GLY A 68 -9.07 0.23 -1.18
CA GLY A 68 -10.30 -0.01 -1.93
C GLY A 68 -11.41 0.99 -1.60
N ILE A 69 -11.63 1.32 -0.33
CA ILE A 69 -12.62 2.33 0.08
C ILE A 69 -12.28 3.70 -0.53
N VAL A 70 -11.03 4.15 -0.42
CA VAL A 70 -10.60 5.43 -1.02
C VAL A 70 -10.78 5.40 -2.53
N THR A 71 -10.39 4.31 -3.21
CA THR A 71 -10.60 4.15 -4.66
C THR A 71 -12.08 4.26 -5.04
N VAL A 72 -12.98 3.60 -4.31
CA VAL A 72 -14.44 3.69 -4.56
C VAL A 72 -14.93 5.13 -4.38
N ILE A 73 -14.52 5.82 -3.32
CA ILE A 73 -14.90 7.21 -3.09
C ILE A 73 -14.42 8.11 -4.24
N LEU A 74 -13.15 7.98 -4.64
CA LEU A 74 -12.57 8.78 -5.72
C LEU A 74 -13.21 8.49 -7.08
N GLN A 75 -13.58 7.23 -7.34
CA GLN A 75 -14.30 6.86 -8.56
C GLN A 75 -15.71 7.48 -8.60
N LEU A 76 -16.44 7.42 -7.48
CA LEU A 76 -17.78 8.01 -7.39
C LEU A 76 -17.75 9.55 -7.46
N ALA A 77 -16.65 10.16 -7.01
CA ALA A 77 -16.44 11.61 -7.05
C ALA A 77 -15.84 12.12 -8.37
N ASP A 78 -15.61 11.24 -9.37
CA ASP A 78 -14.90 11.55 -10.62
C ASP A 78 -13.53 12.24 -10.39
N ALA A 79 -12.85 11.84 -9.33
CA ALA A 79 -11.56 12.38 -8.91
C ALA A 79 -10.38 11.53 -9.43
N LEU A 80 -10.63 10.46 -10.18
CA LEU A 80 -9.63 9.63 -10.87
C LEU A 80 -9.47 10.03 -12.35
N ARG A 81 -9.43 11.35 -12.63
CA ARG A 81 -9.38 11.90 -14.01
C ARG A 81 -8.06 12.55 -14.38
N GLY A 82 -7.03 12.34 -13.57
CA GLY A 82 -5.68 12.76 -13.89
C GLY A 82 -5.03 11.87 -14.98
N PRO A 83 -3.82 12.23 -15.44
CA PRO A 83 -3.09 11.47 -16.44
C PRO A 83 -2.76 10.05 -15.94
N VAL A 84 -2.68 9.10 -16.88
CA VAL A 84 -2.45 7.68 -16.64
C VAL A 84 -0.98 7.38 -16.99
N LEU A 85 -0.22 6.66 -16.14
CA LEU A 85 1.21 6.37 -16.37
C LEU A 85 1.45 5.53 -17.62
N ALA A 86 0.56 4.58 -17.87
CA ALA A 86 0.65 3.54 -18.87
C ALA A 86 -0.39 3.71 -19.98
N ALA A 87 -0.62 4.95 -20.42
CA ALA A 87 -1.51 5.23 -21.56
C ALA A 87 -1.17 4.37 -22.79
N ASP A 88 0.12 4.07 -23.01
CA ASP A 88 0.62 3.25 -24.12
C ASP A 88 0.94 1.78 -23.75
N PHE A 89 1.07 1.46 -22.46
CA PHE A 89 1.58 0.14 -22.01
C PHE A 89 0.49 -0.94 -21.92
N THR A 90 -0.79 -0.56 -22.01
CA THR A 90 -1.90 -1.50 -22.01
C THR A 90 -2.86 -1.20 -23.16
N ALA A 91 -2.79 -2.01 -24.22
CA ALA A 91 -3.86 -2.09 -25.23
C ALA A 91 -5.21 -2.55 -24.64
N VAL A 92 -5.27 -2.85 -23.33
CA VAL A 92 -6.42 -3.42 -22.64
C VAL A 92 -7.08 -2.47 -21.63
N THR A 93 -6.39 -1.48 -21.03
CA THR A 93 -7.05 -0.60 -20.03
C THR A 93 -6.28 0.71 -19.77
N GLY A 94 -6.39 1.69 -20.66
CA GLY A 94 -5.94 3.08 -20.41
C GLY A 94 -6.78 3.84 -19.39
N SER A 95 -7.09 3.25 -18.23
CA SER A 95 -7.95 3.86 -17.19
C SER A 95 -7.22 4.02 -15.86
N ALA A 96 -7.36 5.20 -15.24
CA ALA A 96 -6.80 5.50 -13.93
C ALA A 96 -7.30 4.55 -12.82
N LEU A 97 -8.51 4.01 -12.96
CA LEU A 97 -9.04 2.98 -12.08
C LEU A 97 -8.22 1.68 -12.18
N ALA A 98 -7.93 1.21 -13.39
CA ALA A 98 -7.14 0.00 -13.58
C ALA A 98 -5.73 0.15 -13.00
N GLU A 99 -5.06 1.29 -13.22
CA GLU A 99 -3.76 1.57 -12.60
C GLU A 99 -3.82 1.56 -11.08
N THR A 100 -4.88 2.16 -10.53
CA THR A 100 -5.12 2.20 -9.08
C THR A 100 -5.26 0.79 -8.50
N LEU A 101 -6.02 -0.08 -9.16
CA LEU A 101 -6.21 -1.48 -8.73
C LEU A 101 -4.92 -2.30 -8.86
N ILE A 102 -4.13 -2.09 -9.91
CA ILE A 102 -2.82 -2.73 -10.10
C ILE A 102 -1.86 -2.28 -8.99
N ALA A 103 -1.75 -0.97 -8.74
CA ALA A 103 -0.90 -0.40 -7.70
C ALA A 103 -1.28 -0.92 -6.30
N LEU A 104 -2.58 -0.96 -5.99
CA LEU A 104 -3.11 -1.55 -4.75
C LEU A 104 -2.70 -3.01 -4.62
N THR A 105 -2.86 -3.81 -5.67
CA THR A 105 -2.51 -5.24 -5.67
C THR A 105 -1.02 -5.44 -5.42
N ILE A 106 -0.17 -4.67 -6.11
CA ILE A 106 1.29 -4.70 -5.92
C ILE A 106 1.64 -4.31 -4.47
N GLY A 107 1.05 -3.25 -3.93
CA GLY A 107 1.32 -2.82 -2.55
C GLY A 107 0.88 -3.85 -1.51
N ALA A 108 -0.27 -4.49 -1.69
CA ALA A 108 -0.74 -5.58 -0.85
C ALA A 108 0.23 -6.77 -0.84
N VAL A 109 0.71 -7.18 -2.03
CA VAL A 109 1.70 -8.27 -2.17
C VAL A 109 3.03 -7.89 -1.51
N LEU A 110 3.58 -6.72 -1.83
CA LEU A 110 4.85 -6.25 -1.26
C LEU A 110 4.77 -6.11 0.27
N GLY A 111 3.68 -5.52 0.79
CA GLY A 111 3.44 -5.42 2.22
C GLY A 111 3.38 -6.79 2.89
N GLY A 112 2.68 -7.75 2.29
CA GLY A 112 2.61 -9.13 2.78
C GLY A 112 3.97 -9.82 2.80
N LEU A 113 4.76 -9.67 1.72
CA LEU A 113 6.12 -10.20 1.65
C LEU A 113 7.00 -9.60 2.74
N ILE A 114 7.00 -8.28 2.92
CA ILE A 114 7.77 -7.59 3.96
C ILE A 114 7.37 -8.10 5.35
N ALA A 115 6.07 -8.23 5.61
CA ALA A 115 5.55 -8.75 6.88
C ALA A 115 5.99 -10.19 7.16
N ALA A 116 6.08 -11.03 6.13
CA ALA A 116 6.39 -12.45 6.26
C ALA A 116 7.90 -12.77 6.24
N ILE A 117 8.74 -11.89 5.68
CA ILE A 117 10.19 -12.16 5.57
C ILE A 117 10.86 -12.12 6.95
N ARG A 118 11.54 -13.22 7.27
CA ARG A 118 12.47 -13.34 8.39
C ARG A 118 13.83 -12.83 7.93
N TRP A 119 14.25 -11.67 8.40
CA TRP A 119 15.62 -11.23 8.20
C TRP A 119 16.54 -12.13 9.03
N THR A 120 17.28 -13.00 8.35
CA THR A 120 18.52 -13.54 8.91
C THR A 120 19.49 -12.37 9.00
N ARG A 121 19.67 -11.79 10.18
CA ARG A 121 20.87 -10.98 10.44
C ARG A 121 22.04 -11.95 10.25
N THR A 122 22.72 -11.85 9.12
CA THR A 122 24.01 -12.49 8.94
C THR A 122 24.95 -11.76 9.89
N ASP A 123 25.19 -12.35 11.07
CA ASP A 123 26.15 -11.83 12.04
C ASP A 123 27.51 -11.71 11.36
N ARG A 124 27.84 -10.50 10.94
CA ARG A 124 29.16 -10.09 10.43
C ARG A 124 30.12 -9.83 11.60
N THR A 125 30.08 -10.68 12.63
CA THR A 125 30.97 -10.63 13.80
C THR A 125 31.75 -11.93 13.96
N ARG A 126 32.24 -12.48 12.84
CA ARG A 126 33.35 -13.46 12.88
C ARG A 126 34.67 -12.74 12.62
N GLY A 127 35.37 -12.44 13.73
CA GLY A 127 36.84 -12.43 13.86
C GLY A 127 37.61 -11.27 13.21
N PRO A 128 38.87 -11.04 13.63
CA PRO A 128 39.83 -12.08 14.01
C PRO A 128 40.12 -12.14 15.52
N GLY A 129 40.29 -13.38 16.00
CA GLY A 129 40.97 -13.69 17.27
C GLY A 129 42.47 -13.81 17.08
#